data_AF-A0A1A8RFS7-F1
#
_entry.id   AF-A0A1A8RFS7-F1
#
_cell.length_a   1.000
_cell.length_b   1.000
_cell.length_c   1.000
_cell.angle_alpha   90.00
_cell.angle_beta   90.00
_cell.angle_gamma   90.00
#
_symmetry.space_group_name_H-M   'P 1'
#
loop_
_entity.id
_entity.type
_entity.pdbx_description
1 polymer ?
#
loop_
_entity_poly.entity_id
_entity_poly.type
_entity_poly.pdbx_seq_one_letter_code
_entity_poly.pdbx_strand_id
1 'polypeptide(L)'
;PCNTKQWAVESCLGETTRSDLMSDKRQRARVQGSWAKPPAKGQSGPMGFVPSNAASRSNTASGSWGFGNQKASEAFKFHQPTKPVRDVPKEKVIEQAGVYEISHGPSGVSRLRLRPGFITTEEADWMFSKLLEELPWSKKTNYRQGEAYDEPRLTCWYGELPYTYAHSTIPANNQWHPLLVTLREAVEQSSSCTFNSLLCNLYRNGHDSIGWHSDDEASLGPKPTIASLSLGDTRVFSLRKQPPPEDNGDYTYVERISVPLSHGTLLLMEGATQDDWQHQVAKEYHDRGPRINLTFRTIHPEPEGHRPGTKIRFTAKQL
;
A
#
# COMPACT_ATOMS: atom_id res chain seq x y z
N PRO A 1 -2.15 5.77 -62.33
CA PRO A 1 -1.60 4.41 -62.26
C PRO A 1 -2.17 3.67 -61.03
N CYS A 2 -2.84 2.53 -61.29
CA CYS A 2 -3.42 1.53 -60.39
C CYS A 2 -2.86 1.45 -58.96
N ASN A 3 -3.59 1.02 -57.92
CA ASN A 3 -4.70 0.09 -57.90
C ASN A 3 -5.45 0.20 -56.55
N THR A 4 -6.78 0.17 -56.60
CA THR A 4 -7.71 -0.09 -55.50
C THR A 4 -7.58 -1.53 -54.99
N LYS A 5 -7.57 -1.72 -53.66
CA LYS A 5 -8.04 -2.97 -53.03
C LYS A 5 -8.88 -2.67 -51.79
N GLN A 6 -10.15 -2.97 -51.98
CA GLN A 6 -11.28 -3.00 -51.07
C GLN A 6 -11.30 -4.40 -50.42
N TRP A 7 -11.53 -4.50 -49.11
CA TRP A 7 -11.92 -5.76 -48.49
C TRP A 7 -13.18 -5.54 -47.68
N ALA A 8 -14.20 -6.28 -48.09
CA ALA A 8 -15.56 -6.24 -47.61
C ALA A 8 -15.73 -7.16 -46.39
N VAL A 9 -16.78 -6.81 -45.66
CA VAL A 9 -17.36 -7.49 -44.51
C VAL A 9 -18.08 -8.76 -44.98
N GLU A 10 -17.88 -9.88 -44.31
CA GLU A 10 -18.79 -11.03 -44.34
C GLU A 10 -19.19 -11.42 -42.92
N SER A 11 -20.50 -11.30 -42.66
CA SER A 11 -21.17 -11.88 -41.51
C SER A 11 -21.56 -13.33 -41.81
N CYS A 12 -21.37 -14.23 -40.85
CA CYS A 12 -22.13 -15.47 -40.80
C CYS A 12 -22.89 -15.54 -39.48
N LEU A 13 -24.21 -15.47 -39.62
CA LEU A 13 -25.21 -15.78 -38.60
C LEU A 13 -25.23 -17.29 -38.34
N GLY A 14 -25.43 -17.65 -37.07
CA GLY A 14 -25.71 -19.01 -36.62
C GLY A 14 -26.42 -18.97 -35.29
N GLU A 15 -27.74 -18.72 -35.32
CA GLU A 15 -28.64 -18.89 -34.19
C GLU A 15 -28.86 -20.40 -33.92
N THR A 16 -28.83 -20.82 -32.66
CA THR A 16 -29.85 -21.75 -32.12
C THR A 16 -29.96 -21.55 -30.60
N THR A 17 -31.19 -21.27 -30.19
CA THR A 17 -31.74 -21.04 -28.86
C THR A 17 -31.88 -22.30 -28.00
N ARG A 18 -31.68 -22.21 -26.67
CA ARG A 18 -32.69 -22.70 -25.68
C ARG A 18 -32.41 -22.31 -24.22
N SER A 19 -33.34 -21.49 -23.70
CA SER A 19 -34.05 -21.58 -22.41
C SER A 19 -33.30 -21.57 -21.08
N ASP A 20 -33.48 -20.45 -20.37
CA ASP A 20 -34.10 -20.34 -19.04
C ASP A 20 -33.68 -21.31 -17.92
N LEU A 21 -32.97 -20.74 -16.94
CA LEU A 21 -33.26 -21.03 -15.53
C LEU A 21 -33.03 -19.77 -14.67
N MET A 22 -34.10 -19.02 -14.46
CA MET A 22 -34.28 -18.19 -13.28
C MET A 22 -34.22 -19.07 -12.03
N SER A 23 -33.51 -18.64 -10.99
CA SER A 23 -34.00 -18.69 -9.61
C SER A 23 -33.08 -17.94 -8.64
N ASP A 24 -33.64 -16.84 -8.13
CA ASP A 24 -33.39 -16.22 -6.83
C ASP A 24 -32.78 -17.15 -5.76
N LYS A 25 -31.66 -16.73 -5.17
CA LYS A 25 -31.34 -17.03 -3.76
C LYS A 25 -30.69 -15.82 -3.07
N ARG A 26 -31.48 -14.77 -2.84
CA ARG A 26 -31.36 -14.00 -1.59
C ARG A 26 -31.99 -14.83 -0.48
N GLN A 27 -31.24 -15.15 0.58
CA GLN A 27 -31.61 -14.97 1.98
C GLN A 27 -30.70 -15.75 2.95
N ARG A 28 -30.54 -15.13 4.14
CA ARG A 28 -30.06 -15.65 5.45
C ARG A 28 -28.55 -15.52 5.68
N ALA A 29 -28.06 -15.03 6.82
CA ALA A 29 -28.69 -14.52 8.04
C ALA A 29 -27.78 -13.50 8.74
N ARG A 30 -28.41 -12.45 9.25
CA ARG A 30 -27.86 -11.48 10.20
C ARG A 30 -27.87 -12.14 11.59
N VAL A 31 -26.72 -12.29 12.22
CA VAL A 31 -26.64 -12.63 13.66
C VAL A 31 -25.97 -11.46 14.37
N GLN A 32 -26.80 -10.63 15.00
CA GLN A 32 -26.44 -9.71 16.07
C GLN A 32 -26.63 -10.41 17.42
N GLY A 33 -25.76 -10.14 18.38
CA GLY A 33 -25.96 -10.41 19.81
C GLY A 33 -24.62 -10.26 20.55
N SER A 34 -24.30 -9.09 21.09
CA SER A 34 -24.78 -8.48 22.35
C SER A 34 -24.07 -9.02 23.60
N TRP A 35 -23.62 -8.04 24.39
CA TRP A 35 -22.74 -8.13 25.54
C TRP A 35 -23.38 -8.77 26.78
N ALA A 36 -22.53 -9.49 27.53
CA ALA A 36 -22.46 -9.79 28.97
C ALA A 36 -23.71 -9.75 29.89
N LYS A 37 -23.82 -10.76 30.78
CA LYS A 37 -24.23 -10.61 32.20
C LYS A 37 -23.80 -11.82 33.07
N PRO A 38 -23.61 -11.64 34.41
CA PRO A 38 -22.86 -12.53 35.31
C PRO A 38 -23.76 -13.53 36.07
N PRO A 39 -23.20 -14.60 36.70
CA PRO A 39 -23.98 -15.51 37.52
C PRO A 39 -24.18 -15.03 38.97
N ALA A 40 -25.28 -15.50 39.54
CA ALA A 40 -25.94 -15.04 40.76
C ALA A 40 -25.54 -15.80 42.04
N LYS A 41 -25.91 -15.20 43.19
CA LYS A 41 -25.86 -15.74 44.56
C LYS A 41 -26.84 -16.91 44.77
N GLY A 42 -26.45 -17.87 45.62
CA GLY A 42 -27.32 -18.89 46.24
C GLY A 42 -26.91 -19.15 47.70
N GLN A 43 -27.89 -19.28 48.60
CA GLN A 43 -27.81 -19.33 50.07
C GLN A 43 -27.80 -20.77 50.66
N SER A 44 -27.28 -20.90 51.91
CA SER A 44 -27.63 -21.78 53.09
C SER A 44 -28.04 -23.25 52.86
N GLY A 45 -27.63 -24.31 53.59
CA GLY A 45 -26.95 -24.67 54.87
C GLY A 45 -27.21 -26.21 55.09
N PRO A 46 -27.06 -26.90 56.26
CA PRO A 46 -26.25 -26.68 57.47
C PRO A 46 -25.45 -27.93 57.99
N MET A 47 -24.53 -27.67 58.94
CA MET A 47 -24.02 -28.43 60.11
C MET A 47 -23.50 -29.90 60.06
N GLY A 48 -22.27 -30.08 60.58
CA GLY A 48 -21.76 -31.31 61.21
C GLY A 48 -20.31 -31.19 61.73
N PHE A 49 -20.13 -31.07 63.06
CA PHE A 49 -18.86 -31.30 63.83
C PHE A 49 -18.47 -32.81 63.75
N VAL A 50 -17.23 -33.30 63.94
CA VAL A 50 -16.30 -33.31 65.11
C VAL A 50 -14.86 -33.78 64.66
N PRO A 51 -13.81 -34.08 65.50
CA PRO A 51 -12.55 -33.32 65.53
C PRO A 51 -11.21 -34.10 65.32
N SER A 52 -10.12 -33.33 65.29
CA SER A 52 -8.76 -33.54 65.86
C SER A 52 -7.89 -34.77 65.51
N ASN A 53 -6.73 -34.49 64.89
CA ASN A 53 -5.35 -34.76 65.35
C ASN A 53 -4.41 -34.70 64.12
N ALA A 54 -3.13 -34.35 64.15
CA ALA A 54 -2.24 -33.65 65.07
C ALA A 54 -0.92 -33.43 64.28
N ALA A 55 -0.20 -32.34 64.58
CA ALA A 55 1.23 -32.10 64.32
C ALA A 55 1.74 -32.16 62.87
N SER A 56 2.70 -31.39 62.39
CA SER A 56 3.47 -30.23 62.83
C SER A 56 4.33 -29.89 61.61
N ARG A 57 4.51 -28.61 61.29
CA ARG A 57 5.82 -28.03 60.96
C ARG A 57 5.69 -26.54 60.72
N SER A 58 6.41 -25.85 61.57
CA SER A 58 6.74 -24.44 61.58
C SER A 58 7.24 -23.95 60.22
N ASN A 59 6.71 -22.83 59.77
CA ASN A 59 7.56 -21.73 59.32
C ASN A 59 6.92 -20.40 59.67
N THR A 60 7.55 -19.74 60.62
CA THR A 60 7.36 -18.35 61.01
C THR A 60 7.76 -17.44 59.87
N ALA A 61 6.80 -16.70 59.32
CA ALA A 61 7.04 -15.41 58.70
C ALA A 61 5.87 -14.50 59.08
N SER A 62 6.06 -13.74 60.15
CA SER A 62 5.19 -12.64 60.55
C SER A 62 5.27 -11.54 59.50
N GLY A 63 4.31 -11.52 58.58
CA GLY A 63 4.07 -10.40 57.67
C GLY A 63 2.63 -9.93 57.86
N SER A 64 2.34 -9.34 59.02
CA SER A 64 1.11 -8.58 59.22
C SER A 64 1.12 -7.44 58.21
N TRP A 65 0.29 -7.53 57.18
CA TRP A 65 -0.06 -6.37 56.36
C TRP A 65 -0.87 -5.45 57.24
N GLY A 66 -0.17 -4.62 58.01
CA GLY A 66 -0.75 -3.53 58.75
C GLY A 66 -1.47 -2.64 57.76
N PHE A 67 -2.79 -2.58 57.88
CA PHE A 67 -3.56 -1.42 57.43
C PHE A 67 -3.12 -0.23 58.30
N GLY A 68 -1.93 0.28 58.00
CA GLY A 68 -1.53 1.62 58.40
C GLY A 68 -2.51 2.57 57.75
N ASN A 69 -3.06 3.48 58.56
CA ASN A 69 -3.94 4.54 58.12
C ASN A 69 -3.15 5.48 57.19
N GLN A 70 -2.98 5.09 55.92
CA GLN A 70 -2.44 5.96 54.90
C GLN A 70 -3.45 7.08 54.73
N LYS A 71 -3.08 8.27 55.19
CA LYS A 71 -3.78 9.51 54.86
C LYS A 71 -4.00 9.51 53.35
N ALA A 72 -5.24 9.26 52.94
CA ALA A 72 -5.69 9.44 51.58
C ALA A 72 -5.70 10.95 51.32
N SER A 73 -4.54 11.52 51.04
CA SER A 73 -4.39 12.92 50.69
C SER A 73 -3.47 13.06 49.51
N GLU A 74 -3.85 12.43 48.41
CA GLU A 74 -3.59 12.93 47.07
C GLU A 74 -4.75 12.43 46.21
N ALA A 75 -5.81 13.25 46.17
CA ALA A 75 -6.88 13.06 45.21
C ALA A 75 -6.23 13.06 43.82
N PHE A 76 -6.40 11.96 43.08
CA PHE A 76 -5.91 11.84 41.71
C PHE A 76 -6.50 13.00 40.90
N LYS A 77 -5.70 14.05 40.66
CA LYS A 77 -6.11 15.19 39.85
C LYS A 77 -5.80 14.84 38.42
N PHE A 78 -6.86 14.53 37.67
CA PHE A 78 -6.76 14.46 36.21
C PHE A 78 -6.43 15.87 35.69
N HIS A 79 -5.18 16.08 35.33
CA HIS A 79 -4.77 17.25 34.59
C HIS A 79 -5.05 16.99 33.12
N GLN A 80 -6.05 17.67 32.57
CA GLN A 80 -6.31 17.62 31.14
C GLN A 80 -5.03 18.04 30.40
N PRO A 81 -4.54 17.24 29.44
CA PRO A 81 -3.32 17.59 28.73
C PRO A 81 -3.49 18.96 28.08
N THR A 82 -2.53 19.86 28.34
CA THR A 82 -2.46 21.21 27.79
C THR A 82 -2.14 21.25 26.30
N LYS A 83 -1.84 20.09 25.69
CA LYS A 83 -1.65 20.00 24.25
C LYS A 83 -3.00 20.25 23.57
N PRO A 84 -3.06 21.16 22.57
CA PRO A 84 -4.30 21.40 21.83
C PRO A 84 -4.77 20.08 21.22
N VAL A 85 -6.06 19.80 21.35
CA VAL A 85 -6.70 18.69 20.62
C VAL A 85 -6.53 19.00 19.14
N ARG A 86 -5.72 18.20 18.45
CA ARG A 86 -5.57 18.25 17.01
C ARG A 86 -6.64 17.35 16.40
N ASP A 87 -7.41 17.87 15.47
CA ASP A 87 -8.33 17.04 14.70
C ASP A 87 -7.56 16.18 13.71
N VAL A 88 -7.95 14.91 13.58
CA VAL A 88 -7.40 14.02 12.55
C VAL A 88 -7.87 14.53 11.20
N PRO A 89 -6.97 14.87 10.26
CA PRO A 89 -7.37 15.33 8.94
C PRO A 89 -8.26 14.30 8.24
N LYS A 90 -9.35 14.77 7.62
CA LYS A 90 -10.19 13.90 6.80
C LYS A 90 -9.40 13.43 5.58
N GLU A 91 -9.47 12.13 5.31
CA GLU A 91 -8.87 11.54 4.12
C GLU A 91 -9.50 12.11 2.84
N LYS A 92 -8.64 12.52 1.89
CA LYS A 92 -9.04 12.99 0.58
C LYS A 92 -9.06 11.80 -0.40
N VAL A 93 -10.05 11.74 -1.27
CA VAL A 93 -10.12 10.70 -2.32
C VAL A 93 -10.01 11.36 -3.69
N ILE A 94 -9.12 10.86 -4.55
CA ILE A 94 -8.92 11.33 -5.91
C ILE A 94 -9.28 10.21 -6.88
N GLU A 95 -10.37 10.40 -7.62
CA GLU A 95 -10.87 9.45 -8.62
C GLU A 95 -10.97 10.06 -10.02
N GLN A 96 -11.08 11.39 -10.09
CA GLN A 96 -11.34 12.09 -11.34
C GLN A 96 -10.04 12.36 -12.09
N ALA A 97 -10.14 12.44 -13.42
CA ALA A 97 -9.01 12.88 -14.24
C ALA A 97 -8.61 14.30 -13.84
N GLY A 98 -7.31 14.55 -13.70
CA GLY A 98 -6.86 15.89 -13.34
C GLY A 98 -5.40 15.97 -12.89
N VAL A 99 -4.98 17.21 -12.65
CA VAL A 99 -3.71 17.57 -12.03
C VAL A 99 -4.01 18.08 -10.63
N TYR A 100 -3.36 17.50 -9.64
CA TYR A 100 -3.59 17.76 -8.22
C TYR A 100 -2.28 18.18 -7.57
N GLU A 101 -2.19 19.43 -7.13
CA GLU A 101 -1.11 19.87 -6.25
C GLU A 101 -1.49 19.49 -4.82
N ILE A 102 -0.90 18.40 -4.33
CA ILE A 102 -1.32 17.76 -3.08
C ILE A 102 -0.66 18.39 -1.84
N SER A 103 0.47 19.08 -2.03
CA SER A 103 1.07 19.93 -1.01
C SER A 103 2.03 20.95 -1.62
N HIS A 104 2.21 22.05 -0.87
CA HIS A 104 3.25 23.04 -1.06
C HIS A 104 4.13 23.06 0.19
N GLY A 105 5.44 23.11 0.01
CA GLY A 105 6.38 23.07 1.13
C GLY A 105 7.79 23.49 0.74
N PRO A 106 8.75 23.42 1.69
CA PRO A 106 10.14 23.79 1.45
C PRO A 106 10.81 22.91 0.38
N SER A 107 10.38 21.66 0.25
CA SER A 107 10.82 20.73 -0.81
C SER A 107 10.30 21.13 -2.20
N GLY A 108 9.25 21.97 -2.27
CA GLY A 108 8.59 22.41 -3.48
C GLY A 108 7.12 22.01 -3.54
N VAL A 109 6.59 21.86 -4.76
CA VAL A 109 5.22 21.40 -5.01
C VAL A 109 5.22 19.89 -5.21
N SER A 110 4.41 19.17 -4.44
CA SER A 110 4.09 17.75 -4.68
C SER A 110 2.86 17.67 -5.56
N ARG A 111 2.94 16.94 -6.68
CA ARG A 111 1.88 16.90 -7.69
C ARG A 111 1.56 15.47 -8.11
N LEU A 112 0.26 15.19 -8.24
CA LEU A 112 -0.27 13.98 -8.87
C LEU A 112 -0.99 14.35 -10.16
N ARG A 113 -0.81 13.56 -11.22
CA ARG A 113 -1.63 13.66 -12.44
C ARG A 113 -2.31 12.33 -12.70
N LEU A 114 -3.63 12.29 -12.62
CA LEU A 114 -4.43 11.08 -12.81
C LEU A 114 -5.12 11.11 -14.17
N ARG A 115 -5.01 10.01 -14.91
CA ARG A 115 -5.66 9.79 -16.20
C ARG A 115 -6.34 8.41 -16.19
N PRO A 116 -7.59 8.33 -15.71
CA PRO A 116 -8.43 7.14 -15.88
C PRO A 116 -8.69 6.87 -17.37
N GLY A 117 -8.79 5.60 -17.76
CA GLY A 117 -8.99 5.23 -19.17
C GLY A 117 -7.86 5.68 -20.09
N PHE A 118 -6.62 5.73 -19.58
CA PHE A 118 -5.44 6.06 -20.38
C PHE A 118 -5.20 5.01 -21.48
N ILE A 119 -5.42 3.75 -21.15
CA ILE A 119 -5.56 2.65 -22.12
C ILE A 119 -7.05 2.30 -22.19
N THR A 120 -7.56 2.03 -23.40
CA THR A 120 -8.96 1.59 -23.58
C THR A 120 -9.18 0.24 -22.90
N THR A 121 -10.42 -0.07 -22.52
CA THR A 121 -10.71 -1.30 -21.78
C THR A 121 -10.31 -2.54 -22.57
N GLU A 122 -10.60 -2.58 -23.87
CA GLU A 122 -10.32 -3.72 -24.74
C GLU A 122 -8.81 -3.95 -24.92
N GLU A 123 -8.04 -2.87 -25.13
CA GLU A 123 -6.57 -2.95 -25.21
C GLU A 123 -5.97 -3.35 -23.87
N ALA A 124 -6.48 -2.79 -22.78
CA ALA A 124 -5.99 -3.06 -21.44
C ALA A 124 -6.26 -4.51 -21.03
N ASP A 125 -7.40 -5.09 -21.40
CA ASP A 125 -7.74 -6.50 -21.15
C ASP A 125 -6.76 -7.42 -21.87
N TRP A 126 -6.52 -7.16 -23.16
CA TRP A 126 -5.58 -7.94 -23.96
C TRP A 126 -4.14 -7.82 -23.43
N MET A 127 -3.68 -6.61 -23.14
CA MET A 127 -2.35 -6.37 -22.57
C MET A 127 -2.21 -7.03 -21.20
N PHE A 128 -3.25 -6.97 -20.37
CA PHE A 128 -3.26 -7.60 -19.06
C PHE A 128 -3.07 -9.12 -19.16
N SER A 129 -3.88 -9.80 -19.97
CA SER A 129 -3.76 -11.25 -20.18
C SER A 129 -2.37 -11.63 -20.70
N LYS A 130 -1.86 -10.89 -21.68
CA LYS A 130 -0.55 -11.15 -22.26
C LYS A 130 0.60 -10.96 -21.28
N LEU A 131 0.65 -9.83 -20.58
CA LEU A 131 1.70 -9.56 -19.60
C LEU A 131 1.63 -10.49 -18.39
N LEU A 132 0.42 -10.92 -17.99
CA LEU A 132 0.25 -11.87 -16.89
C LEU A 132 0.89 -13.23 -17.23
N GLU A 133 0.72 -13.70 -18.46
CA GLU A 133 1.23 -14.99 -18.93
C GLU A 133 2.72 -14.95 -19.30
N GLU A 134 3.17 -13.90 -19.99
CA GLU A 134 4.46 -13.90 -20.69
C GLU A 134 5.61 -13.27 -19.86
N LEU A 135 5.31 -12.46 -18.84
CA LEU A 135 6.37 -11.86 -18.01
C LEU A 135 6.95 -12.88 -17.01
N PRO A 136 8.28 -12.85 -16.77
CA PRO A 136 8.97 -13.77 -15.87
C PRO A 136 8.79 -13.36 -14.40
N TRP A 137 7.56 -13.49 -13.88
CA TRP A 137 7.22 -13.10 -12.53
C TRP A 137 8.00 -13.91 -11.49
N SER A 138 8.67 -13.22 -10.57
CA SER A 138 9.44 -13.85 -9.50
C SER A 138 9.15 -13.20 -8.16
N LYS A 139 9.23 -13.97 -7.08
CA LYS A 139 9.14 -13.44 -5.73
C LYS A 139 10.54 -13.02 -5.30
N LYS A 140 10.70 -11.78 -4.85
CA LYS A 140 11.99 -11.31 -4.32
C LYS A 140 12.04 -11.48 -2.81
N THR A 141 13.23 -11.83 -2.31
CA THR A 141 13.53 -11.83 -0.89
C THR A 141 14.30 -10.56 -0.56
N ASN A 142 13.76 -9.74 0.33
CA ASN A 142 14.39 -8.55 0.86
C ASN A 142 14.82 -8.79 2.31
N TYR A 143 15.61 -7.86 2.85
CA TYR A 143 16.02 -7.88 4.24
C TYR A 143 15.46 -6.67 4.98
N ARG A 144 14.88 -6.90 6.16
CA ARG A 144 14.43 -5.84 7.07
C ARG A 144 14.96 -6.15 8.46
N GLN A 145 15.72 -5.21 9.04
CA GLN A 145 16.35 -5.40 10.36
C GLN A 145 17.21 -6.68 10.47
N GLY A 146 17.83 -7.10 9.35
CA GLY A 146 18.64 -8.32 9.27
C GLY A 146 17.84 -9.60 8.99
N GLU A 147 16.50 -9.56 9.06
CA GLU A 147 15.66 -10.71 8.75
C GLU A 147 15.25 -10.72 7.27
N ALA A 148 15.41 -11.88 6.63
CA ALA A 148 14.93 -12.11 5.27
C ALA A 148 13.40 -12.23 5.28
N TYR A 149 12.73 -11.52 4.38
CA TYR A 149 11.31 -11.66 4.14
C TYR A 149 11.04 -11.66 2.64
N ASP A 150 10.07 -12.47 2.22
CA ASP A 150 9.60 -12.41 0.85
C ASP A 150 8.65 -11.24 0.66
N GLU A 151 8.83 -10.52 -0.45
CA GLU A 151 7.88 -9.50 -0.85
C GLU A 151 6.49 -10.15 -1.06
N PRO A 152 5.42 -9.56 -0.49
CA PRO A 152 4.07 -10.05 -0.70
C PRO A 152 3.53 -9.54 -2.06
N ARG A 153 4.28 -9.78 -3.13
CA ARG A 153 3.94 -9.54 -4.54
C ARG A 153 4.99 -10.22 -5.42
N LEU A 154 4.66 -10.48 -6.68
CA LEU A 154 5.66 -10.89 -7.66
C LEU A 154 6.17 -9.67 -8.41
N THR A 155 7.44 -9.69 -8.78
CA THR A 155 8.06 -8.62 -9.55
C THR A 155 8.93 -9.16 -10.68
N CYS A 156 9.08 -8.34 -11.71
CA CYS A 156 10.17 -8.42 -12.67
C CYS A 156 10.61 -6.99 -12.99
N TRP A 157 11.82 -6.84 -13.50
CA TRP A 157 12.42 -5.53 -13.72
C TRP A 157 13.14 -5.49 -15.06
N TYR A 158 13.03 -4.34 -15.72
CA TYR A 158 13.67 -4.01 -16.99
C TYR A 158 14.32 -2.63 -16.86
N GLY A 159 15.47 -2.44 -17.48
CA GLY A 159 16.13 -1.15 -17.47
C GLY A 159 17.58 -1.17 -17.94
N GLU A 160 18.04 0.02 -18.32
CA GLU A 160 19.31 0.23 -19.02
C GLU A 160 20.54 0.23 -18.13
N LEU A 161 20.37 0.59 -16.86
CA LEU A 161 21.45 0.66 -15.89
C LEU A 161 21.21 -0.35 -14.76
N PRO A 162 22.27 -0.93 -14.17
CA PRO A 162 22.14 -1.70 -12.94
C PRO A 162 21.43 -0.87 -11.88
N TYR A 163 20.45 -1.47 -11.21
CA TYR A 163 19.63 -0.79 -10.22
C TYR A 163 19.80 -1.47 -8.87
N THR A 164 20.25 -0.70 -7.87
CA THR A 164 20.34 -1.19 -6.51
C THR A 164 19.06 -0.89 -5.75
N TYR A 165 18.38 -1.95 -5.31
CA TYR A 165 17.21 -1.85 -4.45
C TYR A 165 17.35 -2.79 -3.25
N ALA A 166 17.02 -2.29 -2.06
CA ALA A 166 17.06 -3.07 -0.83
C ALA A 166 18.39 -3.83 -0.59
N HIS A 167 19.52 -3.18 -0.91
CA HIS A 167 20.89 -3.73 -0.83
C HIS A 167 21.20 -4.89 -1.81
N SER A 168 20.35 -5.11 -2.81
CA SER A 168 20.61 -6.03 -3.92
C SER A 168 20.77 -5.23 -5.22
N THR A 169 21.89 -5.43 -5.92
CA THR A 169 22.10 -4.86 -7.25
C THR A 169 21.50 -5.81 -8.29
N ILE A 170 20.49 -5.33 -8.99
CA ILE A 170 19.87 -6.02 -10.11
C ILE A 170 20.65 -5.62 -11.37
N PRO A 171 21.15 -6.57 -12.17
CA PRO A 171 21.86 -6.25 -13.41
C PRO A 171 20.92 -5.57 -14.40
N ALA A 172 21.48 -4.74 -15.29
CA ALA A 172 20.73 -4.15 -16.38
C ALA A 172 20.04 -5.23 -17.23
N ASN A 173 18.79 -4.96 -17.63
CA ASN A 173 17.97 -5.85 -18.42
C ASN A 173 17.29 -5.06 -19.53
N ASN A 174 17.93 -5.06 -20.70
CA ASN A 174 17.47 -4.34 -21.89
C ASN A 174 16.52 -5.16 -22.77
N GLN A 175 16.17 -6.37 -22.36
CA GLN A 175 15.29 -7.26 -23.11
C GLN A 175 13.84 -6.97 -22.76
N TRP A 176 13.39 -5.75 -23.04
CA TRP A 176 12.02 -5.33 -22.78
C TRP A 176 11.05 -6.15 -23.63
N HIS A 177 9.99 -6.63 -23.00
CA HIS A 177 8.88 -7.23 -23.72
C HIS A 177 8.28 -6.19 -24.70
N PRO A 178 7.91 -6.55 -25.94
CA PRO A 178 7.41 -5.58 -26.93
C PRO A 178 6.26 -4.70 -26.43
N LEU A 179 5.30 -5.29 -25.69
CA LEU A 179 4.21 -4.52 -25.07
C LEU A 179 4.68 -3.50 -24.04
N LEU A 180 5.74 -3.80 -23.30
CA LEU A 180 6.30 -2.86 -22.33
C LEU A 180 6.99 -1.68 -23.03
N VAL A 181 7.56 -1.90 -24.22
CA VAL A 181 8.09 -0.82 -25.08
C VAL A 181 6.95 0.07 -25.58
N THR A 182 5.88 -0.51 -26.13
CA THR A 182 4.70 0.24 -26.57
C THR A 182 4.07 1.05 -25.44
N LEU A 183 3.91 0.45 -24.26
CA LEU A 183 3.37 1.13 -23.09
C LEU A 183 4.29 2.24 -22.60
N ARG A 184 5.61 2.03 -22.63
CA ARG A 184 6.59 3.06 -22.31
C ARG A 184 6.42 4.26 -23.25
N GLU A 185 6.41 4.04 -24.56
CA GLU A 185 6.30 5.11 -25.57
C GLU A 185 5.00 5.92 -25.40
N ALA A 186 3.86 5.25 -25.14
CA ALA A 186 2.60 5.91 -24.87
C ALA A 186 2.66 6.79 -23.60
N VAL A 187 3.29 6.28 -22.53
CA VAL A 187 3.47 7.01 -21.28
C VAL A 187 4.43 8.19 -21.45
N GLU A 188 5.52 8.02 -22.21
CA GLU A 188 6.47 9.08 -22.55
C GLU A 188 5.78 10.21 -23.32
N GLN A 189 4.99 9.86 -24.34
CA GLN A 189 4.24 10.84 -25.14
C GLN A 189 3.23 11.61 -24.29
N SER A 190 2.54 10.93 -23.37
CA SER A 190 1.55 11.52 -22.46
C SER A 190 2.18 12.42 -21.38
N SER A 191 3.36 12.06 -20.90
CA SER A 191 4.03 12.76 -19.80
C SER A 191 4.99 13.85 -20.25
N SER A 192 5.47 13.79 -21.51
CA SER A 192 6.63 14.57 -21.97
C SER A 192 7.91 14.30 -21.16
N CYS A 193 8.02 13.09 -20.61
CA CYS A 193 9.21 12.57 -19.92
C CYS A 193 9.72 11.34 -20.67
N THR A 194 10.99 11.01 -20.49
CA THR A 194 11.55 9.72 -20.90
C THR A 194 11.66 8.79 -19.71
N PHE A 195 11.68 7.48 -19.94
CA PHE A 195 11.85 6.45 -18.90
C PHE A 195 12.80 5.35 -19.38
N ASN A 196 13.81 5.02 -18.58
CA ASN A 196 14.79 3.97 -18.89
C ASN A 196 14.78 2.81 -17.88
N SER A 197 13.85 2.82 -16.92
CA SER A 197 13.65 1.77 -15.94
C SER A 197 12.16 1.48 -15.74
N LEU A 198 11.84 0.20 -15.61
CA LEU A 198 10.49 -0.29 -15.37
C LEU A 198 10.50 -1.40 -14.31
N LEU A 199 9.80 -1.14 -13.22
CA LEU A 199 9.47 -2.16 -12.22
C LEU A 199 8.04 -2.65 -12.42
N CYS A 200 7.90 -3.91 -12.82
CA CYS A 200 6.62 -4.58 -12.94
C CYS A 200 6.26 -5.23 -11.60
N ASN A 201 5.05 -5.00 -11.11
CA ASN A 201 4.54 -5.55 -9.86
C ASN A 201 3.23 -6.28 -10.14
N LEU A 202 3.17 -7.57 -9.81
CA LEU A 202 1.97 -8.38 -9.86
C LEU A 202 1.47 -8.65 -8.43
N TYR A 203 0.31 -8.08 -8.13
CA TYR A 203 -0.47 -8.39 -6.93
C TYR A 203 -1.46 -9.48 -7.32
N ARG A 204 -1.24 -10.70 -6.85
CA ARG A 204 -2.03 -11.87 -7.29
C ARG A 204 -3.47 -11.83 -6.80
N ASN A 205 -3.69 -11.21 -5.64
CA ASN A 205 -4.99 -11.01 -4.99
C ASN A 205 -4.89 -9.91 -3.91
N GLY A 206 -5.93 -9.78 -3.08
CA GLY A 206 -6.04 -8.78 -2.01
C GLY A 206 -5.01 -8.96 -0.87
N HIS A 207 -4.36 -10.12 -0.74
CA HIS A 207 -3.36 -10.36 0.30
C HIS A 207 -1.95 -9.89 -0.10
N ASP A 208 -1.71 -9.64 -1.38
CA ASP A 208 -0.48 -9.03 -1.86
C ASP A 208 -0.51 -7.51 -1.61
N SER A 209 0.64 -6.94 -1.27
CA SER A 209 0.76 -5.55 -0.82
C SER A 209 2.17 -4.98 -1.00
N ILE A 210 2.28 -3.66 -0.83
CA ILE A 210 3.55 -2.98 -0.59
C ILE A 210 3.30 -1.98 0.55
N GLY A 211 4.14 -2.02 1.59
CA GLY A 211 3.98 -1.15 2.75
C GLY A 211 4.34 0.31 2.45
N TRP A 212 4.16 1.18 3.44
CA TRP A 212 4.54 2.59 3.32
C TRP A 212 6.01 2.79 2.95
N HIS A 213 6.24 3.45 1.83
CA HIS A 213 7.56 3.83 1.31
C HIS A 213 7.48 5.09 0.46
N SER A 214 8.64 5.64 0.12
CA SER A 214 8.79 6.65 -0.93
C SER A 214 9.80 6.10 -1.93
N ASP A 215 9.66 6.44 -3.20
CA ASP A 215 10.66 6.12 -4.22
C ASP A 215 11.76 7.20 -4.15
N ASP A 216 12.63 7.08 -3.14
CA ASP A 216 13.65 8.07 -2.76
C ASP A 216 15.09 7.57 -2.98
N GLU A 217 15.28 6.59 -3.89
CA GLU A 217 16.60 6.10 -4.24
C GLU A 217 17.46 7.17 -4.92
N ALA A 218 18.74 7.25 -4.53
CA ALA A 218 19.69 8.21 -5.08
C ALA A 218 19.77 8.21 -6.62
N SER A 219 19.64 7.04 -7.24
CA SER A 219 19.70 6.88 -8.69
C SER A 219 18.52 7.53 -9.42
N LEU A 220 17.41 7.87 -8.75
CA LEU A 220 16.29 8.59 -9.36
C LEU A 220 16.55 10.09 -9.52
N GLY A 221 17.59 10.62 -8.89
CA GLY A 221 17.88 12.05 -8.90
C GLY A 221 16.85 12.88 -8.11
N PRO A 222 17.00 14.21 -8.12
CA PRO A 222 16.11 15.10 -7.40
C PRO A 222 14.75 15.22 -8.10
N LYS A 223 13.66 15.18 -7.33
CA LYS A 223 12.28 15.38 -7.80
C LYS A 223 11.91 14.50 -9.01
N PRO A 224 12.06 13.16 -8.89
CA PRO A 224 11.81 12.27 -10.00
C PRO A 224 10.35 12.33 -10.45
N THR A 225 10.14 12.21 -11.75
CA THR A 225 8.82 11.92 -12.30
C THR A 225 8.66 10.41 -12.42
N ILE A 226 7.62 9.87 -11.77
CA ILE A 226 7.35 8.44 -11.74
C ILE A 226 5.96 8.21 -12.33
N ALA A 227 5.87 7.36 -13.33
CA ALA A 227 4.61 7.00 -13.96
C ALA A 227 4.20 5.58 -13.54
N SER A 228 2.96 5.44 -13.07
CA SER A 228 2.35 4.18 -12.62
C SER A 228 1.15 3.88 -13.50
N LEU A 229 1.25 2.82 -14.32
CA LEU A 229 0.14 2.30 -15.12
C LEU A 229 -0.41 1.03 -14.49
N SER A 230 -1.74 0.99 -14.28
CA SER A 230 -2.43 -0.13 -13.62
C SER A 230 -3.29 -0.93 -14.60
N LEU A 231 -3.17 -2.26 -14.55
CA LEU A 231 -3.95 -3.23 -15.32
C LEU A 231 -4.54 -4.31 -14.39
N GLY A 232 -5.68 -4.90 -14.73
CA GLY A 232 -6.41 -5.84 -13.86
C GLY A 232 -7.26 -5.15 -12.79
N ASP A 233 -7.42 -5.84 -11.66
CA ASP A 233 -8.36 -5.44 -10.61
C ASP A 233 -7.97 -4.13 -9.91
N THR A 234 -8.97 -3.38 -9.46
CA THR A 234 -8.76 -2.07 -8.83
C THR A 234 -8.16 -2.24 -7.43
N ARG A 235 -7.10 -1.49 -7.13
CA ARG A 235 -6.50 -1.42 -5.79
C ARG A 235 -6.31 0.03 -5.38
N VAL A 236 -6.42 0.29 -4.07
CA VAL A 236 -6.25 1.64 -3.54
C VAL A 236 -4.77 1.95 -3.36
N PHE A 237 -4.31 3.00 -4.04
CA PHE A 237 -3.01 3.62 -3.81
C PHE A 237 -3.18 4.72 -2.75
N SER A 238 -2.70 4.45 -1.54
CA SER A 238 -2.82 5.40 -0.43
C SER A 238 -1.53 6.19 -0.28
N LEU A 239 -1.63 7.50 -0.09
CA LEU A 239 -0.55 8.40 0.26
C LEU A 239 -0.76 8.94 1.68
N ARG A 240 0.33 9.10 2.43
CA ARG A 240 0.37 9.84 3.70
C ARG A 240 1.52 10.83 3.68
N LYS A 241 1.27 12.05 4.13
CA LYS A 241 2.31 13.06 4.22
C LYS A 241 3.30 12.66 5.32
N GLN A 242 4.58 12.90 5.10
CA GLN A 242 5.58 12.71 6.13
C GLN A 242 5.37 13.77 7.23
N PRO A 243 5.38 13.37 8.51
CA PRO A 243 5.24 14.31 9.61
C PRO A 243 6.45 15.24 9.63
N PRO A 244 6.26 16.49 10.08
CA PRO A 244 7.38 17.40 10.24
C PRO A 244 8.32 16.92 11.35
N PRO A 245 9.60 17.36 11.37
CA PRO A 245 10.60 16.86 12.31
C PRO A 245 10.16 16.95 13.78
N GLU A 246 9.43 17.99 14.16
CA GLU A 246 8.92 18.22 15.51
C GLU A 246 7.92 17.16 16.02
N ASP A 247 7.24 16.45 15.11
CA ASP A 247 6.26 15.43 15.45
C ASP A 247 6.91 14.05 15.68
N ASN A 248 8.25 13.93 15.66
CA ASN A 248 9.03 12.72 15.98
C ASN A 248 8.55 11.44 15.27
N GLY A 249 8.07 11.58 14.02
CA GLY A 249 7.55 10.44 13.25
C GLY A 249 6.11 10.05 13.57
N ASP A 250 5.33 10.91 14.22
CA ASP A 250 3.90 10.66 14.46
C ASP A 250 3.05 10.88 13.20
N TYR A 251 2.53 9.79 12.63
CA TYR A 251 1.64 9.81 11.46
C TYR A 251 0.14 9.91 11.82
N THR A 252 -0.21 10.25 13.06
CA THR A 252 -1.60 10.30 13.52
C THR A 252 -2.37 11.46 12.88
N TYR A 253 -1.75 12.63 12.78
CA TYR A 253 -2.41 13.87 12.32
C TYR A 253 -1.91 14.34 10.94
N VAL A 254 -1.28 13.46 10.18
CA VAL A 254 -0.81 13.78 8.83
C VAL A 254 -1.94 13.72 7.82
N GLU A 255 -1.81 14.50 6.75
CA GLU A 255 -2.71 14.42 5.61
C GLU A 255 -2.63 13.06 4.93
N ARG A 256 -3.78 12.55 4.49
CA ARG A 256 -3.91 11.28 3.75
C ARG A 256 -4.74 11.45 2.50
N ILE A 257 -4.32 10.75 1.45
CA ILE A 257 -4.96 10.75 0.14
C ILE A 257 -5.12 9.30 -0.30
N SER A 258 -6.28 8.92 -0.82
CA SER A 258 -6.48 7.62 -1.46
C SER A 258 -6.84 7.81 -2.93
N VAL A 259 -6.19 7.03 -3.79
CA VAL A 259 -6.37 7.04 -5.24
C VAL A 259 -6.73 5.61 -5.68
N PRO A 260 -8.01 5.30 -5.96
CA PRO A 260 -8.38 4.02 -6.54
C PRO A 260 -7.81 3.93 -7.96
N LEU A 261 -6.86 3.02 -8.18
CA LEU A 261 -6.23 2.82 -9.49
C LEU A 261 -6.90 1.66 -10.21
N SER A 262 -7.86 1.99 -11.08
CA SER A 262 -8.60 1.03 -11.88
C SER A 262 -7.87 0.62 -13.15
N HIS A 263 -8.44 -0.37 -13.86
CA HIS A 263 -7.92 -0.89 -15.11
C HIS A 263 -7.65 0.23 -16.14
N GLY A 264 -6.48 0.20 -16.78
CA GLY A 264 -6.07 1.15 -17.81
C GLY A 264 -5.73 2.55 -17.28
N THR A 265 -5.60 2.75 -15.97
CA THR A 265 -5.36 4.07 -15.37
C THR A 265 -3.87 4.39 -15.25
N LEU A 266 -3.50 5.60 -15.68
CA LEU A 266 -2.16 6.18 -15.50
C LEU A 266 -2.17 7.21 -14.37
N LEU A 267 -1.24 7.05 -13.41
CA LEU A 267 -0.94 8.02 -12.36
C LEU A 267 0.51 8.49 -12.52
N LEU A 268 0.74 9.80 -12.61
CA LEU A 268 2.07 10.39 -12.47
C LEU A 268 2.25 11.00 -11.09
N MET A 269 3.41 10.74 -10.49
CA MET A 269 3.89 11.39 -9.28
C MET A 269 5.06 12.29 -9.66
N GLU A 270 4.92 13.59 -9.41
CA GLU A 270 5.84 14.63 -9.88
C GLU A 270 6.29 15.54 -8.72
N GLY A 271 7.39 16.26 -8.93
CA GLY A 271 7.87 17.29 -8.00
C GLY A 271 8.33 16.71 -6.66
N ALA A 272 7.91 17.33 -5.56
CA ALA A 272 8.30 16.97 -4.20
C ALA A 272 7.50 15.77 -3.64
N THR A 273 6.84 14.97 -4.47
CA THR A 273 5.97 13.88 -4.00
C THR A 273 6.76 12.82 -3.25
N GLN A 274 7.93 12.40 -3.76
CA GLN A 274 8.76 11.39 -3.09
C GLN A 274 9.47 11.91 -1.84
N ASP A 275 9.72 13.23 -1.77
CA ASP A 275 10.30 13.88 -0.59
C ASP A 275 9.28 13.98 0.56
N ASP A 276 8.06 14.43 0.24
CA ASP A 276 7.08 14.86 1.25
C ASP A 276 6.03 13.77 1.58
N TRP A 277 5.87 12.75 0.73
CA TRP A 277 4.83 11.73 0.88
C TRP A 277 5.39 10.32 0.86
N GLN A 278 4.77 9.44 1.64
CA GLN A 278 4.90 8.00 1.51
C GLN A 278 3.64 7.44 0.88
N HIS A 279 3.77 6.34 0.17
CA HIS A 279 2.66 5.64 -0.45
C HIS A 279 2.69 4.13 -0.19
N GLN A 280 1.54 3.48 -0.35
CA GLN A 280 1.38 2.04 -0.18
C GLN A 280 0.24 1.50 -1.05
N VAL A 281 0.24 0.17 -1.23
CA VAL A 281 -0.94 -0.60 -1.64
C VAL A 281 -1.21 -1.61 -0.55
N ALA A 282 -2.23 -1.34 0.27
CA ALA A 282 -2.55 -2.13 1.45
C ALA A 282 -3.21 -3.47 1.08
N LYS A 283 -3.15 -4.45 1.99
CA LYS A 283 -3.93 -5.67 1.86
C LYS A 283 -5.43 -5.34 1.97
N GLU A 284 -6.23 -6.03 1.19
CA GLU A 284 -7.68 -5.93 1.19
C GLU A 284 -8.28 -7.27 1.63
N TYR A 285 -9.36 -7.20 2.40
CA TYR A 285 -10.01 -8.36 3.02
C TYR A 285 -11.20 -8.90 2.22
N HIS A 286 -11.56 -8.19 1.16
CA HIS A 286 -12.57 -8.59 0.18
C HIS A 286 -11.85 -9.25 -0.99
N ASP A 287 -12.56 -10.15 -1.69
CA ASP A 287 -11.98 -10.86 -2.82
C ASP A 287 -11.54 -9.87 -3.91
N ARG A 288 -10.28 -10.03 -4.32
CA ARG A 288 -9.65 -9.25 -5.39
C ARG A 288 -8.99 -10.17 -6.39
N GLY A 289 -9.19 -9.85 -7.65
CA GLY A 289 -8.45 -10.43 -8.75
C GLY A 289 -7.00 -9.95 -8.83
N PRO A 290 -6.24 -10.50 -9.77
CA PRO A 290 -4.87 -10.06 -10.05
C PRO A 290 -4.82 -8.61 -10.57
N ARG A 291 -3.79 -7.86 -10.15
CA ARG A 291 -3.44 -6.52 -10.63
C ARG A 291 -1.98 -6.47 -11.04
N ILE A 292 -1.72 -5.98 -12.24
CA ILE A 292 -0.38 -5.62 -12.71
C ILE A 292 -0.21 -4.10 -12.57
N ASN A 293 0.92 -3.69 -12.01
CA ASN A 293 1.34 -2.30 -11.96
C ASN A 293 2.71 -2.14 -12.60
N LEU A 294 2.79 -1.25 -13.57
CA LEU A 294 4.00 -0.90 -14.29
C LEU A 294 4.48 0.47 -13.80
N THR A 295 5.59 0.49 -13.05
CA THR A 295 6.18 1.73 -12.53
C THR A 295 7.39 2.11 -13.39
N PHE A 296 7.21 3.11 -14.24
CA PHE A 296 8.24 3.68 -15.10
C PHE A 296 9.00 4.79 -14.35
N ARG A 297 10.33 4.76 -14.47
CA ARG A 297 11.25 5.67 -13.80
C ARG A 297 12.41 6.03 -14.73
N THR A 298 13.06 7.14 -14.42
CA THR A 298 14.36 7.49 -14.99
C THR A 298 15.43 7.32 -13.94
N ILE A 299 16.36 6.42 -14.22
CA ILE A 299 17.52 6.15 -13.37
C ILE A 299 18.76 6.77 -14.01
N HIS A 300 19.60 7.32 -13.15
CA HIS A 300 20.90 7.91 -13.45
C HIS A 300 22.01 7.02 -12.90
N PRO A 301 23.24 7.09 -13.46
CA PRO A 301 24.40 6.46 -12.85
C PRO A 301 24.55 6.88 -11.39
N GLU A 302 24.81 5.93 -10.48
CA GLU A 302 25.01 6.27 -9.07
C GLU A 302 26.19 7.24 -8.92
N PRO A 303 26.03 8.36 -8.20
CA PRO A 303 27.12 9.32 -8.00
C PRO A 303 28.26 8.67 -7.20
N GLU A 304 29.50 8.85 -7.66
CA GLU A 304 30.70 8.31 -7.00
C GLU A 304 30.71 8.67 -5.50
N GLY A 305 30.95 7.68 -4.65
CA GLY A 305 31.07 7.84 -3.19
C GLY A 305 29.78 7.70 -2.38
N HIS A 306 28.61 7.50 -3.01
CA HIS A 306 27.39 7.13 -2.29
C HIS A 306 27.29 5.62 -2.10
N ARG A 307 26.83 5.16 -0.93
CA ARG A 307 26.55 3.73 -0.74
C ARG A 307 25.35 3.34 -1.60
N PRO A 308 25.40 2.22 -2.35
CA PRO A 308 24.26 1.75 -3.13
C PRO A 308 22.99 1.63 -2.27
N GLY A 309 21.88 2.20 -2.75
CA GLY A 309 20.59 2.24 -2.03
C GLY A 309 20.47 3.31 -0.94
N THR A 310 21.34 4.32 -0.90
CA THR A 310 21.20 5.47 0.02
C THR A 310 20.03 6.36 -0.43
N LYS A 311 19.19 6.78 0.52
CA LYS A 311 18.09 7.72 0.29
C LYS A 311 18.65 9.12 0.07
N ILE A 312 18.30 9.78 -1.03
CA ILE A 312 18.51 11.23 -1.17
C ILE A 312 17.21 11.90 -0.77
N ARG A 313 17.13 12.34 0.49
CA ARG A 313 16.10 13.31 0.89
C ARG A 313 16.60 14.70 0.60
N PHE A 314 15.69 15.58 0.17
CA PHE A 314 15.95 17.01 0.23
C PHE A 314 16.41 17.37 1.66
N THR A 315 17.68 17.73 1.82
CA THR A 315 18.17 18.38 3.04
C THR A 315 18.12 19.86 2.77
N ALA A 316 17.24 20.57 3.48
CA ALA A 316 17.24 22.02 3.53
C ALA A 316 18.54 22.49 4.22
N LYS A 317 19.67 22.41 3.53
CA LYS A 317 20.88 23.09 3.96
C LYS A 317 20.67 24.57 3.70
N GLN A 318 20.41 25.28 4.81
CA GLN A 318 20.78 26.67 5.11
C GLN A 318 21.17 27.49 3.88
N LEU A 319 20.22 28.30 3.41
CA LEU A 319 20.56 29.60 2.81
C LEU A 319 20.88 30.59 3.92
#